data_AF-A4T209-F1
#
_entry.id   AF-A4T209-F1
#
_cell.length_a   1.000
_cell.length_b   1.000
_cell.length_c   1.000
_cell.angle_alpha   90.00
_cell.angle_beta   90.00
_cell.angle_gamma   90.00
#
_symmetry.space_group_name_H-M   'P 1'
#
loop_
_entity.id
_entity.type
_entity.pdbx_description
1 polymer ?
#
loop_
_entity_poly.entity_id
_entity_poly.type
_entity_poly.pdbx_seq_one_letter_code
_entity_poly.pdbx_strand_id
1 'polypeptide(L)'
;MIRGDFEMAEVMWEAAEPCLTEAQRVTALTALHVGEPSMAILVVVKALSRSGYPLPSELHEEFHEWLRQRPGAGSHPEWSLLELRVMAADVKATADVSMINGCFGDATLCYFILDDAGVADASPEQQADALRAWLSANRPSPSLRADMRLNGFGFLLDTPEPPSCGGLGTP
;
A
#
# COMPACT_ATOMS: atom_id res chain seq x y z
N MET A 1 -1.90 -14.83 -13.82
CA MET A 1 -1.10 -13.64 -14.22
C MET A 1 -0.34 -13.23 -12.99
N ILE A 2 0.96 -12.93 -13.10
CA ILE A 2 1.78 -12.57 -11.94
C ILE A 2 1.85 -11.06 -11.89
N ARG A 3 1.58 -10.49 -10.71
CA ARG A 3 1.63 -9.04 -10.47
C ARG A 3 2.99 -8.45 -10.83
N GLY A 4 2.95 -7.21 -11.32
CA GLY A 4 4.16 -6.38 -11.46
C GLY A 4 4.76 -6.02 -10.10
N ASP A 5 5.98 -5.47 -10.10
CA ASP A 5 6.72 -5.14 -8.87
C ASP A 5 5.96 -4.18 -7.96
N PHE A 6 5.40 -3.11 -8.53
CA PHE A 6 4.63 -2.11 -7.80
C PHE A 6 3.32 -2.71 -7.25
N GLU A 7 2.59 -3.47 -8.07
CA GLU A 7 1.36 -4.13 -7.63
C GLU A 7 1.62 -5.11 -6.48
N MET A 8 2.69 -5.90 -6.57
CA MET A 8 3.10 -6.80 -5.49
C MET A 8 3.46 -6.02 -4.22
N ALA A 9 4.18 -4.90 -4.34
CA ALA A 9 4.52 -4.06 -3.20
C ALA A 9 3.28 -3.49 -2.49
N GLU A 10 2.31 -2.96 -3.26
CA GLU A 10 1.09 -2.38 -2.71
C GLU A 10 0.19 -3.44 -2.05
N VAL A 11 0.05 -4.62 -2.66
CA VAL A 11 -0.79 -5.69 -2.08
C VAL A 11 -0.15 -6.31 -0.84
N MET A 12 1.18 -6.51 -0.85
CA MET A 12 1.91 -6.96 0.33
C MET A 12 1.81 -5.95 1.46
N TRP A 13 1.94 -4.64 1.16
CA TRP A 13 1.73 -3.59 2.15
C TRP A 13 0.30 -3.67 2.69
N GLU A 14 -0.72 -3.67 1.84
CA GLU A 14 -2.11 -3.72 2.27
C GLU A 14 -2.38 -4.89 3.24
N ALA A 15 -1.80 -6.06 2.96
CA ALA A 15 -1.88 -7.22 3.84
C ALA A 15 -1.17 -7.02 5.19
N ALA A 16 -0.01 -6.38 5.16
CA ALA A 16 0.81 -6.15 6.34
C ALA A 16 0.37 -4.91 7.14
N GLU A 17 -0.56 -4.09 6.65
CA GLU A 17 -0.93 -2.81 7.24
C GLU A 17 -1.15 -2.86 8.77
N PRO A 18 -1.79 -3.90 9.35
CA PRO A 18 -1.97 -4.00 10.80
C PRO A 18 -0.68 -4.18 11.61
N CYS A 19 0.40 -4.69 11.00
CA CYS A 19 1.68 -4.91 11.66
C CYS A 19 2.76 -3.88 11.31
N LEU A 20 2.48 -2.93 10.41
CA LEU A 20 3.43 -1.87 10.05
C LEU A 20 3.44 -0.76 11.09
N THR A 21 4.64 -0.33 11.46
CA THR A 21 4.86 0.92 12.20
C THR A 21 4.85 2.11 11.24
N GLU A 22 4.65 3.32 11.77
CA GLU A 22 4.65 4.52 10.94
C GLU A 22 5.98 4.73 10.19
N ALA A 23 7.10 4.48 10.86
CA ALA A 23 8.41 4.55 10.23
C ALA A 23 8.56 3.57 9.05
N GLN A 24 7.98 2.37 9.15
CA GLN A 24 8.00 1.40 8.06
C GLN A 24 7.11 1.84 6.90
N ARG A 25 5.93 2.40 7.17
CA ARG A 25 5.06 3.00 6.14
C ARG A 25 5.78 4.10 5.37
N VAL A 26 6.40 5.05 6.09
CA VAL A 26 7.16 6.14 5.47
C VAL A 26 8.34 5.61 4.65
N THR A 27 9.05 4.60 5.14
CA THR A 27 10.18 3.99 4.41
C THR A 27 9.71 3.29 3.13
N ALA A 28 8.62 2.53 3.20
CA ALA A 28 8.04 1.85 2.04
C ALA A 28 7.50 2.85 1.01
N LEU A 29 6.84 3.93 1.45
CA LEU A 29 6.38 5.01 0.57
C LEU A 29 7.57 5.67 -0.15
N THR A 30 8.63 5.99 0.60
CA THR A 30 9.84 6.61 0.04
C THR A 30 10.45 5.72 -1.03
N ALA A 31 10.53 4.41 -0.78
CA ALA A 31 11.04 3.44 -1.75
C ALA A 31 10.19 3.40 -3.03
N LEU A 32 8.85 3.39 -2.90
CA LEU A 32 7.96 3.44 -4.07
C LEU A 32 8.11 4.74 -4.87
N HIS A 33 8.26 5.87 -4.18
CA HIS A 33 8.46 7.18 -4.82
C HIS A 33 9.74 7.23 -5.65
N VAL A 34 10.85 6.64 -5.17
CA VAL A 34 12.12 6.61 -5.92
C VAL A 34 12.22 5.46 -6.94
N GLY A 35 11.12 4.73 -7.18
CA GLY A 35 11.07 3.66 -8.17
C GLY A 35 11.68 2.34 -7.71
N GLU A 36 11.73 2.09 -6.40
CA GLU A 36 12.36 0.93 -5.78
C GLU A 36 11.34 0.00 -5.08
N PRO A 37 10.41 -0.63 -5.83
CA PRO A 37 9.35 -1.49 -5.25
C PRO A 37 9.91 -2.72 -4.52
N SER A 38 11.08 -3.24 -4.93
CA SER A 38 11.74 -4.35 -4.23
C SER A 38 12.17 -3.96 -2.81
N MET A 39 12.58 -2.71 -2.59
CA MET A 39 12.92 -2.20 -1.26
C MET A 39 11.66 -1.99 -0.41
N ALA A 40 10.56 -1.53 -0.99
CA ALA A 40 9.27 -1.44 -0.31
C ALA A 40 8.81 -2.82 0.17
N ILE A 41 8.89 -3.83 -0.70
CA ILE A 41 8.57 -5.23 -0.36
C ILE A 41 9.48 -5.74 0.76
N LEU A 42 10.79 -5.45 0.72
CA LEU A 42 11.72 -5.85 1.79
C LEU A 42 11.35 -5.26 3.16
N VAL A 43 10.93 -3.99 3.20
CA VAL A 43 10.45 -3.35 4.45
C VAL A 43 9.23 -4.09 4.99
N VAL A 44 8.26 -4.39 4.13
CA VAL A 44 7.03 -5.10 4.47
C VAL A 44 7.33 -6.52 4.96
N VAL A 45 8.14 -7.28 4.23
CA VAL A 45 8.49 -8.66 4.57
C VAL A 45 9.27 -8.75 5.87
N LYS A 46 10.18 -7.81 6.15
CA LYS A 46 10.85 -7.71 7.45
C LYS A 46 9.85 -7.49 8.60
N ALA A 47 8.80 -6.70 8.39
CA ALA A 47 7.78 -6.47 9.40
C ALA A 47 6.94 -7.74 9.65
N LEU A 48 6.53 -8.42 8.57
CA LEU A 48 5.78 -9.68 8.64
C LEU A 48 6.58 -10.78 9.35
N SER A 49 7.84 -11.00 8.95
CA SER A 49 8.75 -11.98 9.56
C SER A 49 8.93 -11.73 11.07
N ARG A 50 9.19 -10.48 11.47
CA ARG A 50 9.44 -10.13 12.88
C ARG A 50 8.19 -10.18 13.76
N SER A 51 7.04 -9.77 13.23
CA SER A 51 5.79 -9.77 14.00
C SER A 51 5.12 -11.13 14.02
N GLY A 52 5.42 -11.99 13.04
CA GLY A 52 4.70 -13.23 12.81
C GLY A 52 3.26 -13.01 12.33
N TYR A 53 2.91 -11.79 11.89
CA TYR A 53 1.61 -11.48 11.31
C TYR A 53 1.46 -12.25 9.99
N PRO A 54 0.41 -13.08 9.83
CA PRO A 54 0.29 -13.94 8.67
C PRO A 54 -0.28 -13.20 7.45
N LEU A 55 0.18 -13.61 6.26
CA LEU A 55 -0.44 -13.23 5.00
C LEU A 55 -1.62 -14.16 4.66
N PRO A 56 -2.63 -13.69 3.92
CA PRO A 56 -3.59 -14.58 3.26
C PRO A 56 -2.86 -15.60 2.38
N SER A 57 -3.27 -16.87 2.43
CA SER A 57 -2.55 -17.97 1.78
C SER A 57 -2.38 -17.77 0.27
N GLU A 58 -3.38 -17.25 -0.43
CA GLU A 58 -3.31 -16.96 -1.87
C GLU A 58 -2.22 -15.92 -2.18
N LEU A 59 -2.17 -14.84 -1.41
CA LEU A 59 -1.15 -13.80 -1.55
C LEU A 59 0.25 -14.33 -1.19
N HIS A 60 0.33 -15.17 -0.17
CA HIS A 60 1.59 -15.81 0.22
C HIS A 60 2.15 -16.67 -0.93
N GLU A 61 1.31 -17.52 -1.54
CA GLU A 61 1.70 -18.33 -2.70
C GLU A 61 2.12 -17.45 -3.89
N GLU A 62 1.33 -16.41 -4.19
CA GLU A 62 1.63 -15.46 -5.26
C GLU A 62 2.97 -14.75 -5.03
N PHE A 63 3.24 -14.28 -3.81
CA PHE A 63 4.49 -13.65 -3.42
C PHE A 63 5.70 -14.57 -3.59
N HIS A 64 5.57 -15.84 -3.19
CA HIS A 64 6.65 -16.82 -3.35
C HIS A 64 6.91 -17.18 -4.82
N GLU A 65 5.87 -17.27 -5.65
CA GLU A 65 6.03 -17.43 -7.09
C GLU A 65 6.72 -16.21 -7.70
N TRP A 66 6.26 -15.00 -7.37
CA TRP A 66 6.89 -13.75 -7.81
C TRP A 66 8.38 -13.69 -7.42
N LEU A 67 8.73 -14.11 -6.21
CA LEU A 67 10.12 -14.12 -5.73
C LEU A 67 10.99 -15.16 -6.46
N ARG A 68 10.41 -16.31 -6.82
CA ARG A 68 11.09 -17.38 -7.58
C ARG A 68 11.44 -16.94 -8.99
N GLN A 69 10.60 -16.10 -9.61
CA GLN A 69 10.79 -15.63 -10.97
C GLN A 69 11.84 -14.54 -11.12
N ARG A 70 12.33 -13.96 -10.02
CA ARG A 70 13.44 -13.00 -10.09
C ARG A 70 14.76 -13.74 -10.27
N PRO A 71 15.42 -13.60 -11.45
CA PRO A 71 16.76 -14.15 -11.62
C PRO A 71 17.68 -13.54 -10.57
N GLY A 72 18.53 -14.35 -9.94
CA GLY A 72 19.71 -13.80 -9.26
C GLY A 72 20.66 -13.33 -10.34
N ALA A 73 20.61 -12.05 -10.70
CA ALA A 73 21.41 -11.49 -11.77
C ALA A 73 22.84 -11.30 -11.26
N GLY A 74 23.77 -12.08 -11.81
CA GLY A 74 25.18 -12.01 -11.47
C GLY A 74 25.84 -10.71 -11.92
N SER A 75 25.76 -9.66 -11.09
CA SER A 75 26.79 -8.60 -10.96
C SER A 75 26.48 -7.62 -9.82
N HIS A 76 27.26 -7.69 -8.73
CA HIS A 76 27.27 -6.81 -7.56
C HIS A 76 25.97 -6.76 -6.71
N PRO A 77 26.11 -6.48 -5.40
CA PRO A 77 25.60 -7.38 -4.41
C PRO A 77 24.08 -7.23 -4.24
N GLU A 78 23.36 -8.23 -4.71
CA GLU A 78 21.95 -8.47 -4.46
C GLU A 78 21.66 -8.84 -2.98
N TRP A 79 22.38 -8.23 -2.03
CA TRP A 79 22.18 -8.46 -0.60
C TRP A 79 20.72 -8.22 -0.21
N SER A 80 20.06 -7.23 -0.80
CA SER A 80 18.64 -6.97 -0.58
C SER A 80 17.74 -8.09 -1.07
N LEU A 81 18.05 -8.75 -2.20
CA LEU A 81 17.28 -9.88 -2.71
C LEU A 81 17.54 -11.15 -1.90
N LEU A 82 18.80 -11.38 -1.49
CA LEU A 82 19.14 -12.46 -0.58
C LEU A 82 18.46 -12.27 0.77
N GLU A 83 18.52 -11.06 1.33
CA GLU A 83 17.84 -10.71 2.58
C GLU A 83 16.33 -10.88 2.43
N LEU A 84 15.74 -10.46 1.32
CA LEU A 84 14.33 -10.69 1.02
C LEU A 84 13.99 -12.18 1.02
N ARG A 85 14.80 -13.02 0.36
CA ARG A 85 14.63 -14.48 0.35
C ARG A 85 14.75 -15.11 1.73
N VAL A 86 15.70 -14.66 2.55
CA VAL A 86 15.87 -15.13 3.92
C VAL A 86 14.65 -14.77 4.76
N MET A 87 14.22 -13.50 4.73
CA MET A 87 13.09 -13.03 5.52
C MET A 87 11.76 -13.63 5.06
N ALA A 88 11.61 -13.87 3.75
CA ALA A 88 10.42 -14.50 3.17
C ALA A 88 10.18 -15.92 3.72
N ALA A 89 11.23 -16.65 4.09
CA ALA A 89 11.11 -17.99 4.66
C ALA A 89 10.39 -18.01 6.02
N ASP A 90 10.43 -16.90 6.76
CA ASP A 90 9.79 -16.75 8.07
C ASP A 90 8.37 -16.15 8.00
N VAL A 91 7.90 -15.78 6.81
CA VAL A 91 6.54 -15.26 6.63
C VAL A 91 5.54 -16.41 6.78
N LYS A 92 4.48 -16.17 7.54
CA LYS A 92 3.42 -17.15 7.80
C LYS A 92 2.25 -16.93 6.84
N ALA A 93 1.53 -18.01 6.56
CA ALA A 93 0.26 -17.97 5.84
C ALA A 93 -0.91 -18.25 6.79
N THR A 94 -2.07 -17.68 6.50
CA THR A 94 -3.35 -17.99 7.15
C THR A 94 -4.43 -18.30 6.11
N ALA A 95 -5.35 -19.20 6.47
CA ALA A 95 -6.55 -19.51 5.69
C ALA A 95 -7.68 -18.51 5.94
N ASP A 96 -7.49 -17.53 6.84
CA ASP A 96 -8.46 -16.46 7.08
C ASP A 96 -8.38 -15.45 5.92
N VAL A 97 -9.35 -15.56 4.99
CA VAL A 97 -9.37 -14.80 3.74
C VAL A 97 -10.33 -13.63 3.88
N SER A 98 -9.79 -12.46 4.21
CA SER A 98 -10.35 -11.23 3.64
C SER A 98 -9.60 -10.97 2.33
N MET A 99 -10.32 -10.99 1.20
CA MET A 99 -9.69 -10.77 -0.10
C MET A 99 -9.13 -9.34 -0.15
N ILE A 100 -7.82 -9.25 -0.25
CA ILE A 100 -7.12 -8.02 -0.59
C ILE A 100 -7.28 -7.86 -2.10
N ASN A 101 -8.26 -7.04 -2.50
CA ASN A 101 -8.66 -6.93 -3.90
C ASN A 101 -7.53 -6.37 -4.78
N GLY A 102 -6.58 -5.61 -4.21
CA GLY A 102 -5.36 -5.14 -4.90
C GLY A 102 -5.59 -4.25 -6.13
N CYS A 103 -6.83 -4.03 -6.55
CA CYS A 103 -7.25 -3.09 -7.57
C CYS A 103 -7.27 -1.69 -6.96
N PHE A 104 -6.16 -0.98 -7.10
CA PHE A 104 -6.02 0.42 -6.71
C PHE A 104 -6.18 1.32 -7.94
N GLY A 105 -6.47 2.61 -7.70
CA GLY A 105 -6.26 3.61 -8.73
C GLY A 105 -4.79 3.67 -9.17
N ASP A 106 -4.55 4.32 -10.30
CA ASP A 106 -3.23 4.48 -10.92
C ASP A 106 -2.30 5.43 -10.15
N ALA A 107 -2.85 6.34 -9.35
CA ALA A 107 -2.07 7.30 -8.59
C ALA A 107 -1.43 6.69 -7.31
N THR A 108 -0.11 6.80 -7.21
CA THR A 108 0.69 6.43 -6.02
C THR A 108 0.91 7.62 -5.07
N LEU A 109 0.83 8.86 -5.56
CA LEU A 109 1.12 10.10 -4.82
C LEU A 109 0.04 11.16 -5.08
N CYS A 110 -0.18 12.05 -4.12
CA CYS A 110 -1.11 13.18 -4.25
C CYS A 110 -0.74 14.05 -5.46
N TYR A 111 0.56 14.26 -5.69
CA TYR A 111 1.04 15.11 -6.78
C TYR A 111 0.48 14.68 -8.14
N PHE A 112 0.43 13.38 -8.46
CA PHE A 112 -0.09 12.92 -9.76
C PHE A 112 -1.57 13.32 -9.95
N ILE A 113 -2.38 13.16 -8.91
CA ILE A 113 -3.81 13.55 -8.94
C ILE A 113 -3.96 15.06 -9.10
N LEU A 114 -3.15 15.84 -8.38
CA LEU A 114 -3.22 17.30 -8.39
C LEU A 114 -2.69 17.90 -9.70
N ASP A 115 -1.65 17.31 -10.28
CA ASP A 115 -1.07 17.68 -11.57
C ASP A 115 -2.07 17.42 -12.71
N ASP A 116 -2.67 16.21 -12.73
CA ASP A 116 -3.71 15.84 -13.71
C ASP A 116 -4.94 16.76 -13.63
N ALA A 117 -5.30 17.20 -12.43
CA ALA A 117 -6.39 18.15 -12.21
C ALA A 117 -5.99 19.62 -12.45
N GLY A 118 -4.71 19.92 -12.73
CA GLY A 118 -4.19 21.27 -12.96
C GLY A 118 -4.19 22.17 -11.72
N VAL A 119 -4.16 21.57 -10.52
CA VAL A 119 -4.26 22.27 -9.22
C VAL A 119 -3.07 22.00 -8.29
N ALA A 120 -1.95 21.48 -8.82
CA ALA A 120 -0.74 21.19 -8.04
C ALA A 120 -0.23 22.40 -7.24
N ASP A 121 -0.33 23.61 -7.79
CA ASP A 121 0.11 24.86 -7.14
C ASP A 121 -1.07 25.69 -6.56
N ALA A 122 -2.28 25.13 -6.52
CA ALA A 122 -3.48 25.81 -6.05
C ALA A 122 -3.57 25.90 -4.51
N SER A 123 -4.63 26.53 -3.99
CA SER A 123 -4.84 26.55 -2.54
C SER A 123 -5.10 25.14 -1.98
N PRO A 124 -4.80 24.87 -0.69
CA PRO A 124 -5.06 23.57 -0.08
C PRO A 124 -6.54 23.12 -0.17
N GLU A 125 -7.47 24.07 -0.19
CA GLU A 125 -8.91 23.81 -0.35
C GLU A 125 -9.21 23.24 -1.75
N GLN A 126 -8.65 23.87 -2.80
CA GLN A 126 -8.81 23.40 -4.18
C GLN A 126 -8.14 22.04 -4.40
N GLN A 127 -6.96 21.83 -3.79
CA GLN A 127 -6.28 20.53 -3.81
C GLN A 127 -7.12 19.45 -3.12
N ALA A 128 -7.69 19.74 -1.95
CA ALA A 128 -8.55 18.80 -1.24
C ALA A 128 -9.82 18.43 -2.03
N ASP A 129 -10.40 19.38 -2.76
CA ASP A 129 -11.57 19.12 -3.61
C ASP A 129 -11.23 18.20 -4.79
N ALA A 130 -10.06 18.38 -5.43
CA ALA A 130 -9.59 17.49 -6.49
C ALA A 130 -9.31 16.07 -5.97
N LEU A 131 -8.63 15.95 -4.82
CA LEU A 131 -8.38 14.65 -4.19
C LEU A 131 -9.70 13.95 -3.81
N ARG A 132 -10.69 14.68 -3.28
CA ARG A 132 -12.01 14.12 -2.97
C ARG A 132 -12.75 13.65 -4.22
N ALA A 133 -12.67 14.40 -5.32
CA ALA A 133 -13.26 14.01 -6.59
C ALA A 133 -12.63 12.70 -7.11
N TRP A 134 -11.29 12.59 -7.05
CA TRP A 134 -10.59 11.37 -7.47
C TRP A 134 -10.95 10.16 -6.60
N LEU A 135 -11.01 10.34 -5.26
CA LEU A 135 -11.39 9.29 -4.32
C LEU A 135 -12.84 8.79 -4.49
N SER A 136 -13.73 9.59 -5.09
CA SER A 136 -15.11 9.17 -5.39
C SER A 136 -15.19 8.10 -6.48
N ALA A 137 -14.16 7.99 -7.32
CA ALA A 137 -14.09 7.06 -8.45
C ALA A 137 -13.02 5.97 -8.27
N ASN A 138 -12.06 6.16 -7.36
CA ASN A 138 -10.89 5.30 -7.25
C ASN A 138 -10.62 4.86 -5.81
N ARG A 139 -10.12 3.63 -5.65
CA ARG A 139 -9.62 3.12 -4.37
C ARG A 139 -8.16 3.55 -4.18
N PRO A 140 -7.81 4.29 -3.11
CA PRO A 140 -6.42 4.69 -2.90
C PRO A 140 -5.55 3.51 -2.48
N SER A 141 -4.34 3.43 -3.05
CA SER A 141 -3.32 2.47 -2.63
C SER A 141 -2.80 2.77 -1.20
N PRO A 142 -2.19 1.81 -0.51
CA PRO A 142 -1.48 2.07 0.74
C PRO A 142 -0.47 3.22 0.67
N SER A 143 0.31 3.30 -0.41
CA SER A 143 1.23 4.42 -0.65
C SER A 143 0.51 5.76 -0.72
N LEU A 144 -0.55 5.87 -1.52
CA LEU A 144 -1.33 7.10 -1.63
C LEU A 144 -1.97 7.47 -0.28
N ARG A 145 -2.48 6.49 0.47
CA ARG A 145 -3.02 6.73 1.83
C ARG A 145 -1.94 7.29 2.76
N ALA A 146 -0.72 6.75 2.72
CA ALA A 146 0.39 7.25 3.52
C ALA A 146 0.81 8.67 3.09
N ASP A 147 0.92 8.90 1.79
CA ASP A 147 1.27 10.21 1.22
C ASP A 147 0.22 11.29 1.56
N MET A 148 -1.07 10.97 1.44
CA MET A 148 -2.16 11.86 1.84
C MET A 148 -2.06 12.26 3.31
N ARG A 149 -1.72 11.33 4.21
CA ARG A 149 -1.51 11.65 5.64
C ARG A 149 -0.32 12.57 5.85
N LEU A 150 0.79 12.34 5.16
CA LEU A 150 1.99 13.17 5.26
C LEU A 150 1.77 14.59 4.72
N ASN A 151 0.97 14.73 3.67
CA ASN A 151 0.65 16.03 3.06
C ASN A 151 -0.55 16.74 3.72
N GLY A 152 -1.06 16.24 4.86
CA GLY A 152 -2.16 16.88 5.60
C GLY A 152 -3.56 16.61 5.05
N PHE A 153 -3.70 15.75 4.04
CA PHE A 153 -4.98 15.33 3.46
C PHE A 153 -5.54 14.03 4.06
N GLY A 154 -4.95 13.53 5.15
CA GLY A 154 -5.38 12.30 5.81
C GLY A 154 -6.85 12.27 6.21
N PHE A 155 -7.43 13.43 6.53
CA PHE A 155 -8.86 13.58 6.88
C PHE A 155 -9.83 13.20 5.76
N LEU A 156 -9.37 13.13 4.51
CA LEU A 156 -10.18 12.69 3.36
C LEU A 156 -10.33 11.16 3.29
N LEU A 157 -9.47 10.43 4.00
CA LEU A 157 -9.48 8.96 4.04
C LEU A 157 -10.48 8.43 5.06
N ASP A 158 -10.82 9.24 6.06
CA ASP A 158 -11.80 8.90 7.07
C ASP A 158 -13.19 9.15 6.48
N THR A 159 -13.83 8.09 5.98
CA THR A 159 -15.26 8.17 5.67
C THR A 159 -16.00 8.55 6.95
N PRO A 160 -16.75 9.66 7.00
CA PRO A 160 -17.73 9.82 8.05
C PRO A 160 -18.71 8.65 7.92
N GLU A 161 -18.88 7.86 8.99
CA GLU A 161 -20.02 6.94 9.07
C GLU A 161 -21.27 7.74 8.69
N PRO A 162 -22.13 7.22 7.79
CA PRO A 162 -23.41 7.88 7.56
C PRO A 162 -24.10 8.03 8.91
N PRO A 163 -24.66 9.21 9.25
CA PRO A 163 -25.36 9.38 10.51
C PRO A 163 -26.42 8.28 10.59
N SER A 164 -26.27 7.41 11.59
CA SER A 164 -27.28 6.40 11.88
C SER A 164 -28.58 7.15 12.07
N CYS A 165 -29.50 6.98 11.12
CA CYS A 165 -30.83 7.57 11.16
C CYS A 165 -31.58 6.81 12.27
N GLY A 166 -31.23 7.11 13.52
CA GLY A 166 -31.99 6.76 14.69
C GLY A 166 -33.34 7.43 14.52
N GLY A 167 -34.32 6.61 14.14
CA GLY A 167 -35.66 7.03 13.78
C GLY A 167 -36.21 8.02 14.80
N LEU A 168 -36.71 9.11 14.25
CA LEU A 168 -37.69 10.00 14.86
C LEU A 168 -38.59 9.24 15.84
N GLY A 169 -38.60 9.69 17.10
CA GLY A 169 -39.83 9.66 17.89
C GLY A 169 -40.95 10.29 17.03
N THR A 170 -42.17 9.80 17.05
CA THR A 170 -43.13 9.80 18.16
C THR A 170 -44.44 9.17 17.60
N PRO A 171 -45.50 8.91 18.39
CA PRO A 171 -45.89 9.54 19.66
C PRO A 171 -46.04 8.63 20.87
#